data_AF-G6FTT4-F1
#
_entry.id   AF-G6FTT4-F1
#
_cell.length_a   1.000
_cell.length_b   1.000
_cell.length_c   1.000
_cell.angle_alpha   90.00
_cell.angle_beta   90.00
_cell.angle_gamma   90.00
#
_symmetry.space_group_name_H-M   'P 1'
#
loop_
_entity.id
_entity.type
_entity.pdbx_description
1 polymer ?
#
loop_
_entity_poly.entity_id
_entity_poly.type
_entity_poly.pdbx_seq_one_letter_code
_entity_poly.pdbx_strand_id
1 'polypeptide(L)' 'MKVSNTRKDFHYKTAKKLLSQQKHVAHEKLNIKGLAKSRLAKSVNDAGCGQFLQILSIKLLRTAH' A
#
# COMPACT_ATOMS: atom_id res chain seq x y z
N MET A 1 18.50 -7.14 -8.66
CA MET A 1 17.19 -7.04 -9.35
C MET A 1 16.09 -8.00 -8.85
N LYS A 2 16.38 -9.04 -8.03
CA LYS A 2 15.37 -9.97 -7.48
C LYS A 2 14.47 -9.38 -6.38
N VAL A 3 15.06 -8.70 -5.39
CA VAL A 3 14.35 -8.19 -4.20
C VAL A 3 13.26 -7.16 -4.54
N SER A 4 13.49 -6.31 -5.54
CA SER A 4 12.52 -5.30 -5.97
C SER A 4 11.25 -5.90 -6.58
N ASN A 5 11.39 -6.99 -7.33
CA ASN A 5 10.26 -7.70 -7.93
C ASN A 5 9.47 -8.47 -6.88
N THR A 6 10.14 -9.09 -5.89
CA THR A 6 9.48 -9.74 -4.75
C THR A 6 8.62 -8.76 -3.95
N ARG A 7 9.13 -7.54 -3.70
CA ARG A 7 8.36 -6.49 -3.00
C ARG A 7 7.11 -6.07 -3.79
N LYS A 8 7.23 -5.91 -5.11
CA LYS A 8 6.08 -5.61 -5.98
C LYS A 8 5.03 -6.73 -5.94
N ASP A 9 5.47 -7.99 -6.05
CA ASP A 9 4.56 -9.15 -6.01
C ASP A 9 3.82 -9.27 -4.67
N PHE A 10 4.51 -9.03 -3.55
CA PHE A 10 3.90 -8.97 -2.23
C PHE A 10 2.80 -7.90 -2.15
N HIS A 11 3.06 -6.68 -2.64
CA HIS A 11 2.06 -5.62 -2.66
C HIS A 11 0.84 -6.00 -3.51
N TYR A 12 1.04 -6.60 -4.69
CA TYR A 12 -0.06 -7.03 -5.56
C TYR A 12 -0.91 -8.14 -4.94
N LYS A 13 -0.28 -9.15 -4.33
CA LYS A 13 -0.98 -10.25 -3.66
C LYS A 13 -1.79 -9.77 -2.48
N THR A 14 -1.21 -8.90 -1.64
CA THR A 14 -1.90 -8.30 -0.50
C THR A 14 -3.09 -7.43 -0.94
N ALA A 15 -2.91 -6.61 -1.98
CA ALA A 15 -4.00 -5.80 -2.53
C ALA A 15 -5.11 -6.66 -3.14
N LYS A 16 -4.77 -7.73 -3.87
CA LYS A 16 -5.76 -8.66 -4.45
C LYS A 16 -6.55 -9.38 -3.35
N LYS A 17 -5.90 -9.80 -2.27
CA LYS A 17 -6.54 -10.45 -1.11
C LYS A 17 -7.50 -9.50 -0.38
N LEU A 18 -7.08 -8.26 -0.12
CA LEU A 18 -7.93 -7.25 0.52
C LEU A 18 -9.17 -6.94 -0.31
N LEU A 19 -9.00 -6.77 -1.63
CA LEU A 19 -10.11 -6.51 -2.55
C LEU A 19 -11.03 -7.71 -2.76
N SER A 20 -10.52 -8.95 -2.68
CA SER A 20 -11.36 -10.15 -2.78
C SER A 20 -12.14 -10.45 -1.52
N GLN A 21 -11.70 -9.94 -0.36
CA GLN A 21 -12.30 -10.25 0.93
C GLN A 21 -13.26 -9.15 1.44
N GLN A 22 -13.18 -7.90 0.96
CA GLN A 22 -14.02 -6.81 1.49
C GLN A 22 -14.62 -5.88 0.43
N LYS A 23 -15.92 -5.59 0.60
CA LYS A 23 -16.69 -4.63 -0.20
C LYS A 23 -16.38 -3.16 0.14
N HIS A 24 -15.66 -2.88 1.24
CA HIS A 24 -15.23 -1.54 1.62
C HIS A 24 -13.84 -1.59 2.26
N VAL A 25 -12.84 -0.91 1.66
CA VAL A 25 -11.49 -0.75 2.23
C VAL A 25 -11.38 0.68 2.75
N ALA A 26 -11.36 0.83 4.08
CA ALA A 26 -11.09 2.11 4.72
C ALA A 26 -9.63 2.13 5.21
N HIS A 27 -8.91 3.20 4.86
CA HIS A 27 -7.61 3.50 5.46
C HIS A 27 -7.73 4.77 6.30
N GLU A 28 -7.09 4.81 7.47
CA GLU A 28 -6.98 6.05 8.22
C GLU A 28 -6.12 7.06 7.45
N LYS A 29 -6.53 8.33 7.44
CA LYS A 29 -5.77 9.42 6.81
C LYS A 29 -4.55 9.77 7.68
N LEU A 30 -3.58 8.86 7.72
CA LEU A 30 -2.33 9.05 8.46
C LEU A 30 -1.38 9.96 7.67
N ASN A 31 -0.69 10.88 8.37
CA ASN A 31 0.36 11.69 7.77
C ASN A 31 1.61 10.83 7.50
N ILE A 32 1.56 9.99 6.45
CA ILE A 32 2.63 9.07 6.07
C ILE A 32 3.95 9.83 5.83
N LYS A 33 3.89 11.07 5.31
CA LYS A 33 5.07 11.93 5.14
C LYS A 33 5.70 12.32 6.47
N GLY A 34 4.89 12.59 7.50
CA GLY A 34 5.35 12.86 8.86
C GLY A 34 5.92 11.61 9.54
N LEU A 35 5.25 10.47 9.38
CA LEU A 35 5.69 9.19 9.94
C LEU A 35 7.02 8.71 9.32
N ALA A 36 7.22 8.94 8.01
CA ALA A 36 8.46 8.68 7.30
C ALA A 36 9.64 9.56 7.73
N LYS A 37 9.41 10.60 8.56
CA LYS A 37 10.44 11.47 9.14
C LYS A 37 10.53 11.35 10.67
N SER A 38 9.81 10.40 11.26
CA SER A 38 9.75 10.18 12.71
C SER A 38 10.64 9.00 13.13
N ARG A 39 10.59 8.61 14.41
CA ARG A 39 11.22 7.37 14.90
C ARG A 39 10.73 6.10 14.19
N LEU A 40 9.58 6.15 13.51
CA LEU A 40 9.02 5.05 12.72
C LEU A 40 9.46 5.06 11.25
N ALA A 41 10.35 5.99 10.85
CA ALA A 41 10.76 6.19 9.46
C ALA A 41 11.24 4.90 8.78
N LYS A 42 12.06 4.10 9.46
CA LYS A 42 12.57 2.84 8.93
C LYS A 42 11.44 1.86 8.60
N SER A 43 10.55 1.60 9.55
CA SER A 43 9.41 0.69 9.35
C SER A 43 8.44 1.18 8.27
N VAL A 44 8.20 2.49 8.19
CA VAL A 44 7.31 3.10 7.18
C VAL A 44 7.91 3.00 5.77
N ASN A 45 9.22 3.24 5.64
CA ASN A 45 9.93 3.11 4.37
C ASN A 45 10.08 1.64 3.95
N ASP A 46 10.42 0.74 4.88
CA ASP A 46 10.55 -0.70 4.62
C ASP A 46 9.21 -1.33 4.21
N ALA A 47 8.11 -0.88 4.82
CA ALA A 47 6.76 -1.32 4.47
C ALA A 47 6.27 -0.77 3.11
N GLY A 48 6.91 0.27 2.56
CA GLY A 48 6.53 0.84 1.27
C GLY A 48 5.13 1.46 1.26
N CYS A 49 4.64 1.96 2.41
CA CYS A 49 3.26 2.43 2.60
C CYS A 49 2.78 3.43 1.52
N GLY A 50 3.67 4.33 1.09
CA GLY A 50 3.34 5.29 0.02
C GLY A 50 3.03 4.63 -1.34
N GLN A 51 3.84 3.63 -1.75
CA GLN A 51 3.60 2.91 -3.01
C GLN A 51 2.36 2.01 -2.92
N PHE A 52 2.14 1.38 -1.76
CA PHE A 52 0.98 0.54 -1.52
C PHE A 52 -0.34 1.34 -1.64
N LEU A 53 -0.40 2.54 -1.05
CA LEU A 53 -1.57 3.42 -1.14
C LEU A 53 -1.82 3.93 -2.57
N GLN A 54 -0.76 4.24 -3.33
CA GLN A 54 -0.90 4.60 -4.75
C GLN A 54 -1.52 3.45 -5.57
N ILE A 55 -1.04 2.22 -5.37
CA ILE A 55 -1.58 1.04 -6.06
C ILE A 55 -3.04 0.80 -5.69
N LEU A 56 -3.41 0.95 -4.41
CA LEU A 56 -4.78 0.80 -3.94
C LEU A 56 -5.70 1.86 -4.55
N SER A 57 -5.28 3.13 -4.56
CA SER A 57 -6.06 4.24 -5.15
C SER A 57 -6.30 4.03 -6.65
N ILE A 58 -5.28 3.64 -7.41
CA ILE A 58 -5.40 3.37 -8.85
C ILE A 58 -6.40 2.22 -9.10
N LYS A 59 -6.38 1.18 -8.26
CA LYS A 59 -7.24 0.02 -8.44
C LYS A 59 -8.69 0.30 -8.06
N LEU A 60 -8.94 1.03 -6.97
CA LEU A 60 -10.28 1.45 -6.58
C LEU A 60 -10.93 2.38 -7.63
N LEU A 61 -10.18 3.34 -8.18
CA LEU A 61 -10.66 4.21 -9.28
C LEU A 61 -11.07 3.41 -10.52
N ARG A 62 -10.36 2.32 -10.86
CA ARG A 62 -10.72 1.47 -12.00
C ARG A 62 -11.91 0.54 -11.76
N THR A 63 -12.29 0.31 -10.50
CA THR A 63 -13.40 -0.60 -10.15
C THR A 63 -14.71 0.18 -9.92
N ALA A 64 -14.65 1.50 -9.98
CA ALA A 64 -15.80 2.41 -9.86
C ALA A 64 -16.42 2.78 -11.22
N HIS A 65 -16.00 2.12 -12.30
CA HIS A 65 -16.55 2.18 -13.65
C HIS A 65 -16.98 0.77 -14.07
#